data_AF-A0A170PU51-F1
#
_entry.id   AF-A0A170PU51-F1
#
_cell.length_a   1.000
_cell.length_b   1.000
_cell.length_c   1.000
_cell.angle_alpha   90.00
_cell.angle_beta   90.00
_cell.angle_gamma   90.00
#
_symmetry.space_group_name_H-M   'P 1'
#
loop_
_entity.id
_entity.type
_entity.pdbx_description
1 polymer ?
#
loop_
_entity_poly.entity_id
_entity_poly.type
_entity_poly.pdbx_seq_one_letter_code
_entity_poly.pdbx_strand_id
1 'polypeptide(L)'
;MDSPLDFLAVTDHGEYLGIMPVMATPGTNLSRTNFAKSVFGPDATNPAQSFHNVGITIVTGEEVDEIYDRDVIDSAWMKNIETAERHNEPGKFTAFSGYEFTAMTEVMDSEVPAAANLHRNVIFRGDAPDRLFSTLDSPNPEDLWAWMDARRAEGLDVISIPHNSNASNGEMFASETYEGGQLTADYAITRMRNEPVIEISQVKGTSEVHPALSPNDEWANFEIYDTLVGSAAKSTPHLGDFARNALARGLGFEETESFNPYKFGFIGSSDTHIGAGSFDEKNFTGKFPQDGSNPEFRHSVPPEGADSWDGVVSLNSLPPGAVKPSMRRKLSAGKYSASGLAGVWADENTRDAIFDAIRRKETFGTSGPRIKARMFAGYGFDQAMLADPDLVSAAYRTGVPQGGDLVGNQQAPSFLAWAIRDPASYPLQRLQVIKVSTDAQGKAHEAVYDAACSGNVEPDSDTHRCPDNGANVDISDCSTRPGSGVGELKTLWTDPNYDPTRRAAYYVRVLENPSCRWSTWDAVRNGSPPNPDMPVLVQERAWTSPIWVKPE
;
A
#
# COMPACT_ATOMS: atom_id res chain seq x y z
N MET A 1 13.82 -9.60 9.94
CA MET A 1 12.45 -9.96 10.35
C MET A 1 12.51 -10.84 11.59
N ASP A 2 11.73 -10.51 12.60
CA ASP A 2 11.74 -11.23 13.89
C ASP A 2 10.74 -12.40 13.96
N SER A 3 9.98 -12.61 12.88
CA SER A 3 9.04 -13.72 12.73
C SER A 3 8.85 -14.09 11.24
N PRO A 4 8.56 -15.35 10.90
CA PRO A 4 8.34 -15.77 9.52
C PRO A 4 7.04 -15.18 8.95
N LEU A 5 6.96 -14.99 7.64
CA LEU A 5 5.70 -14.67 6.95
C LEU A 5 4.90 -15.96 6.76
N ASP A 6 3.57 -15.86 6.75
CA ASP A 6 2.68 -16.99 6.44
C ASP A 6 2.59 -17.22 4.92
N PHE A 7 2.75 -16.17 4.12
CA PHE A 7 2.76 -16.23 2.66
C PHE A 7 3.58 -15.10 2.03
N LEU A 8 3.95 -15.26 0.75
CA LEU A 8 4.69 -14.27 -0.03
C LEU A 8 4.41 -14.41 -1.52
N ALA A 9 4.38 -13.29 -2.23
CA ALA A 9 4.59 -13.21 -3.68
C ALA A 9 5.81 -12.33 -3.93
N VAL A 10 6.73 -12.77 -4.80
CA VAL A 10 7.83 -11.92 -5.30
C VAL A 10 7.37 -11.35 -6.63
N THR A 11 7.17 -10.05 -6.70
CA THR A 11 6.59 -9.38 -7.87
C THR A 11 7.65 -8.50 -8.56
N ASP A 12 8.55 -9.14 -9.29
CA ASP A 12 9.53 -8.41 -10.11
C ASP A 12 8.86 -7.77 -11.34
N HIS A 13 9.42 -6.66 -11.83
CA HIS A 13 9.02 -5.99 -13.07
C HIS A 13 8.98 -6.94 -14.27
N GLY A 14 7.81 -7.09 -14.90
CA GLY A 14 7.59 -8.04 -16.00
C GLY A 14 8.25 -7.65 -17.33
N GLU A 15 8.51 -6.35 -17.55
CA GLU A 15 8.93 -5.77 -18.84
C GLU A 15 10.33 -6.23 -19.27
N TYR A 16 11.26 -6.31 -18.31
CA TYR A 16 12.66 -6.66 -18.52
C TYR A 16 13.12 -7.71 -17.51
N LEU A 17 12.22 -8.60 -17.10
CA LEU A 17 12.50 -9.63 -16.11
C LEU A 17 13.75 -10.43 -16.50
N GLY A 18 14.74 -10.53 -15.60
CA GLY A 18 15.98 -11.25 -15.85
C GLY A 18 16.97 -10.61 -16.85
N ILE A 19 16.58 -9.55 -17.58
CA ILE A 19 17.45 -8.89 -18.57
C ILE A 19 18.66 -8.25 -17.90
N MET A 20 18.47 -7.51 -16.81
CA MET A 20 19.57 -6.73 -16.19
C MET A 20 20.74 -7.62 -15.70
N PRO A 21 20.51 -8.74 -14.99
CA PRO A 21 21.59 -9.67 -14.65
C PRO A 21 22.29 -10.28 -15.86
N VAL A 22 21.56 -10.66 -16.91
CA VAL A 22 22.15 -11.27 -18.13
C VAL A 22 22.97 -10.22 -18.89
N MET A 23 22.48 -8.99 -18.96
CA MET A 23 23.15 -7.84 -19.56
C MET A 23 24.45 -7.48 -18.80
N ALA A 24 24.45 -7.58 -17.48
CA ALA A 24 25.62 -7.35 -16.64
C ALA A 24 26.64 -8.50 -16.64
N THR A 25 26.27 -9.68 -17.14
CA THR A 25 27.13 -10.89 -17.12
C THR A 25 28.04 -10.92 -18.35
N PRO A 26 29.38 -10.85 -18.20
CA PRO A 26 30.28 -10.84 -19.34
C PRO A 26 30.17 -12.10 -20.21
N GLY A 27 30.06 -11.91 -21.52
CA GLY A 27 30.12 -13.00 -22.51
C GLY A 27 28.78 -13.42 -23.06
N THR A 28 27.66 -12.96 -22.49
CA THR A 28 26.31 -13.16 -23.04
C THR A 28 26.12 -12.35 -24.33
N ASN A 29 25.07 -12.64 -25.11
CA ASN A 29 24.74 -11.82 -26.27
C ASN A 29 24.32 -10.40 -25.85
N LEU A 30 23.46 -10.30 -24.82
CA LEU A 30 22.99 -9.04 -24.28
C LEU A 30 24.15 -8.17 -23.76
N SER A 31 25.16 -8.74 -23.09
CA SER A 31 26.31 -7.96 -22.57
C SER A 31 27.16 -7.32 -23.67
N ARG A 32 26.98 -7.69 -24.94
CA ARG A 32 27.76 -7.18 -26.08
C ARG A 32 27.08 -6.01 -26.79
N THR A 33 25.81 -5.77 -26.51
CA THR A 33 25.02 -4.66 -27.07
C THR A 33 25.64 -3.32 -26.71
N ASN A 34 25.33 -2.27 -27.48
CA ASN A 34 25.82 -0.93 -27.18
C ASN A 34 25.13 -0.41 -25.92
N PHE A 35 23.85 -0.72 -25.75
CA PHE A 35 23.10 -0.39 -24.54
C PHE A 35 23.72 -1.02 -23.29
N ALA A 36 24.07 -2.32 -23.31
CA ALA A 36 24.72 -2.96 -22.16
C ALA A 36 26.05 -2.28 -21.80
N LYS A 37 26.84 -1.91 -22.81
CA LYS A 37 28.12 -1.22 -22.60
C LYS A 37 27.93 0.20 -22.07
N SER A 38 26.86 0.90 -22.42
CA SER A 38 26.58 2.23 -21.87
C SER A 38 26.13 2.18 -20.40
N VAL A 39 25.60 1.04 -19.93
CA VAL A 39 25.16 0.85 -18.54
C VAL A 39 26.23 0.17 -17.67
N PHE A 40 26.85 -0.92 -18.14
CA PHE A 40 27.76 -1.77 -17.36
C PHE A 40 29.20 -1.81 -17.90
N GLY A 41 29.45 -1.18 -19.04
CA GLY A 41 30.78 -1.20 -19.65
C GLY A 41 31.80 -0.41 -18.83
N PRO A 42 33.09 -0.78 -18.90
CA PRO A 42 34.16 -0.07 -18.18
C PRO A 42 34.34 1.38 -18.66
N ASP A 43 33.90 1.69 -19.88
CA ASP A 43 34.00 3.02 -20.50
C ASP A 43 32.67 3.80 -20.45
N ALA A 44 31.68 3.34 -19.68
CA ALA A 44 30.39 4.03 -19.54
C ALA A 44 30.57 5.43 -18.92
N THR A 45 30.20 6.46 -19.67
CA THR A 45 30.36 7.87 -19.22
C THR A 45 29.21 8.35 -18.35
N ASN A 46 28.00 7.80 -18.52
CA ASN A 46 26.84 8.11 -17.70
C ASN A 46 25.88 6.89 -17.58
N PRO A 47 26.26 5.87 -16.80
CA PRO A 47 25.49 4.63 -16.69
C PRO A 47 24.11 4.83 -16.05
N ALA A 48 23.99 5.75 -15.09
CA ALA A 48 22.70 6.05 -14.46
C ALA A 48 21.69 6.65 -15.44
N GLN A 49 22.14 7.56 -16.31
CA GLN A 49 21.28 8.12 -17.36
C GLN A 49 20.95 7.07 -18.43
N SER A 50 21.91 6.23 -18.80
CA SER A 50 21.66 5.16 -19.79
C SER A 50 20.63 4.16 -19.26
N PHE A 51 20.73 3.77 -17.99
CA PHE A 51 19.74 2.92 -17.32
C PHE A 51 18.37 3.59 -17.22
N HIS A 52 18.32 4.92 -17.09
CA HIS A 52 17.04 5.65 -17.04
C HIS A 52 16.20 5.45 -18.32
N ASN A 53 16.81 5.16 -19.47
CA ASN A 53 16.07 4.85 -20.69
C ASN A 53 15.19 3.60 -20.55
N VAL A 54 15.57 2.62 -19.71
CA VAL A 54 14.69 1.50 -19.34
C VAL A 54 13.42 2.04 -18.66
N GLY A 55 13.59 2.99 -17.74
CA GLY A 55 12.46 3.64 -17.05
C GLY A 55 11.55 4.45 -17.99
N ILE A 56 12.06 4.93 -19.13
CA ILE A 56 11.23 5.64 -20.13
C ILE A 56 10.28 4.66 -20.81
N THR A 57 10.72 3.42 -21.08
CA THR A 57 9.87 2.40 -21.74
C THR A 57 8.63 2.02 -20.93
N ILE A 58 8.68 2.19 -19.60
CA ILE A 58 7.54 1.97 -18.70
C ILE A 58 6.42 3.02 -18.92
N VAL A 59 6.81 4.21 -19.40
CA VAL A 59 5.88 5.30 -19.73
C VAL A 59 5.40 5.19 -21.16
N THR A 60 6.30 4.89 -22.10
CA THR A 60 5.98 4.89 -23.54
C THR A 60 5.37 3.58 -24.03
N GLY A 61 5.62 2.46 -23.34
CA GLY A 61 5.31 1.12 -23.84
C GLY A 61 6.21 0.67 -24.99
N GLU A 62 7.25 1.45 -25.35
CA GLU A 62 8.17 1.15 -26.45
C GLU A 62 9.45 0.50 -25.93
N GLU A 63 9.79 -0.70 -26.41
CA GLU A 63 10.96 -1.43 -25.96
C GLU A 63 12.30 -0.78 -26.38
N VAL A 64 13.38 -1.16 -25.69
CA VAL A 64 14.74 -0.97 -26.19
C VAL A 64 15.13 -2.20 -27.01
N ASP A 65 14.98 -2.12 -28.34
CA ASP A 65 15.22 -3.21 -29.30
C ASP A 65 16.49 -4.03 -29.03
N GLU A 66 17.61 -3.36 -28.68
CA GLU A 66 18.89 -4.02 -28.45
C GLU A 66 18.87 -5.03 -27.30
N ILE A 67 17.99 -4.85 -26.31
CA ILE A 67 17.95 -5.65 -25.09
C ILE A 67 16.62 -6.33 -24.82
N TYR A 68 15.62 -6.14 -25.67
CA TYR A 68 14.34 -6.81 -25.55
C TYR A 68 14.45 -8.25 -26.08
N ASP A 69 14.64 -9.19 -25.15
CA ASP A 69 14.84 -10.60 -25.43
C ASP A 69 13.80 -11.44 -24.67
N ARG A 70 12.77 -11.90 -25.41
CA ARG A 70 11.67 -12.69 -24.83
C ARG A 70 12.12 -14.03 -24.27
N ASP A 71 13.12 -14.68 -24.87
CA ASP A 71 13.59 -15.97 -24.38
C ASP A 71 14.22 -15.81 -22.99
N VAL A 72 14.92 -14.70 -22.76
CA VAL A 72 15.47 -14.37 -21.43
C VAL A 72 14.37 -14.03 -20.43
N ILE A 73 13.39 -13.21 -20.84
CA ILE A 73 12.26 -12.79 -19.99
C ILE A 73 11.42 -14.01 -19.56
N ASP A 74 10.98 -14.81 -20.52
CA ASP A 74 10.13 -15.98 -20.27
C ASP A 74 10.91 -17.05 -19.48
N SER A 75 12.21 -17.23 -19.74
CA SER A 75 13.05 -18.14 -18.93
C SER A 75 13.22 -17.66 -17.49
N ALA A 76 13.36 -16.35 -17.26
CA ALA A 76 13.45 -15.80 -15.92
C ALA A 76 12.11 -15.94 -15.17
N TRP A 77 11.00 -15.70 -15.86
CA TRP A 77 9.66 -15.91 -15.33
C TRP A 77 9.43 -17.36 -14.89
N MET A 78 9.77 -18.34 -15.75
CA MET A 78 9.63 -19.75 -15.40
C MET A 78 10.48 -20.13 -14.18
N LYS A 79 11.67 -19.54 -14.01
CA LYS A 79 12.48 -19.75 -12.79
C LYS A 79 11.82 -19.16 -11.53
N ASN A 80 11.11 -18.04 -11.67
CA ASN A 80 10.33 -17.46 -10.57
C ASN A 80 9.17 -18.39 -10.19
N ILE A 81 8.42 -18.91 -11.18
CA ILE A 81 7.37 -19.92 -10.95
C ILE A 81 7.95 -21.16 -10.26
N GLU A 82 9.00 -21.78 -10.83
CA GLU A 82 9.64 -22.97 -10.26
C GLU A 82 10.13 -22.74 -8.83
N THR A 83 10.56 -21.52 -8.51
CA THR A 83 11.00 -21.15 -7.16
C THR A 83 9.82 -20.99 -6.21
N ALA A 84 8.73 -20.36 -6.65
CA ALA A 84 7.49 -20.32 -5.88
C ALA A 84 6.96 -21.74 -5.60
N GLU A 85 6.91 -22.62 -6.61
CA GLU A 85 6.49 -24.01 -6.45
C GLU A 85 7.39 -24.79 -5.48
N ARG A 86 8.71 -24.65 -5.60
CA ARG A 86 9.67 -25.33 -4.72
C ARG A 86 9.52 -24.95 -3.26
N HIS A 87 9.09 -23.72 -2.99
CA HIS A 87 8.96 -23.17 -1.63
C HIS A 87 7.52 -23.11 -1.13
N ASN A 88 6.53 -23.54 -1.91
CA ASN A 88 5.15 -23.61 -1.45
C ASN A 88 4.94 -24.86 -0.57
N GLU A 89 4.79 -24.64 0.74
CA GLU A 89 4.47 -25.67 1.73
C GLU A 89 3.09 -25.38 2.34
N PRO A 90 1.98 -25.82 1.71
CA PRO A 90 0.62 -25.62 2.22
C PRO A 90 0.48 -26.01 3.68
N GLY A 91 -0.16 -25.14 4.46
CA GLY A 91 -0.33 -25.25 5.92
C GLY A 91 0.84 -24.69 6.75
N LYS A 92 1.96 -24.31 6.12
CA LYS A 92 3.13 -23.71 6.80
C LYS A 92 3.56 -22.38 6.18
N PHE A 93 3.77 -22.37 4.87
CA PHE A 93 4.17 -21.19 4.11
C PHE A 93 3.64 -21.28 2.69
N THR A 94 2.87 -20.28 2.28
CA THR A 94 2.30 -20.22 0.93
C THR A 94 3.12 -19.28 0.05
N ALA A 95 3.70 -19.80 -1.02
CA ALA A 95 4.41 -18.98 -2.01
C ALA A 95 3.53 -18.82 -3.26
N PHE A 96 3.24 -17.60 -3.67
CA PHE A 96 2.49 -17.33 -4.90
C PHE A 96 3.42 -17.05 -6.08
N SER A 97 3.02 -17.49 -7.26
CA SER A 97 3.57 -16.99 -8.52
C SER A 97 2.96 -15.61 -8.81
N GLY A 98 3.80 -14.60 -9.00
CA GLY A 98 3.35 -13.26 -9.30
C GLY A 98 4.46 -12.39 -9.91
N TYR A 99 4.06 -11.26 -10.50
CA TYR A 99 4.95 -10.29 -11.11
C TYR A 99 4.37 -8.87 -10.99
N GLU A 100 5.17 -7.84 -11.20
CA GLU A 100 4.68 -6.46 -11.30
C GLU A 100 4.40 -6.13 -12.78
N PHE A 101 3.18 -5.68 -13.07
CA PHE A 101 2.84 -4.93 -14.27
C PHE A 101 3.14 -3.46 -14.00
N THR A 102 4.14 -2.91 -14.68
CA THR A 102 4.72 -1.62 -14.35
C THR A 102 4.39 -0.63 -15.46
N ALA A 103 3.24 0.02 -15.34
CA ALA A 103 2.78 1.05 -16.27
C ALA A 103 2.76 2.44 -15.62
N MET A 104 3.04 3.47 -16.43
CA MET A 104 2.93 4.86 -16.00
C MET A 104 2.39 5.74 -17.13
N THR A 105 1.74 6.86 -16.78
CA THR A 105 1.24 7.85 -17.75
C THR A 105 2.05 9.14 -17.65
N GLU A 106 2.49 9.72 -18.77
CA GLU A 106 3.26 10.98 -18.75
C GLU A 106 2.47 12.14 -18.12
N VAL A 107 3.13 12.95 -17.28
CA VAL A 107 2.54 14.17 -16.71
C VAL A 107 3.05 15.38 -17.49
N MET A 108 2.30 15.76 -18.51
CA MET A 108 2.68 16.79 -19.51
C MET A 108 2.95 18.17 -18.90
N ASP A 109 2.23 18.55 -17.84
CA ASP A 109 2.34 19.86 -17.21
C ASP A 109 3.46 19.95 -16.15
N SER A 110 4.33 18.94 -16.06
CA SER A 110 5.42 18.92 -15.09
C SER A 110 6.65 19.73 -15.54
N GLU A 111 7.28 20.45 -14.60
CA GLU A 111 8.50 21.22 -14.86
C GLU A 111 9.74 20.34 -15.16
N VAL A 112 9.70 19.08 -14.74
CA VAL A 112 10.74 18.07 -14.96
C VAL A 112 10.07 16.77 -15.40
N PRO A 113 10.76 15.89 -16.15
CA PRO A 113 10.17 14.62 -16.59
C PRO A 113 9.54 13.86 -15.42
N ALA A 114 8.27 13.52 -15.57
CA ALA A 114 7.49 12.85 -14.53
C ALA A 114 6.36 12.04 -15.15
N ALA A 115 5.96 10.99 -14.43
CA ALA A 115 4.87 10.13 -14.84
C ALA A 115 4.03 9.71 -13.63
N ALA A 116 2.75 9.52 -13.87
CA ALA A 116 1.71 9.05 -12.97
C ALA A 116 1.81 7.52 -12.82
N ASN A 117 1.88 7.03 -11.59
CA ASN A 117 2.02 5.60 -11.30
C ASN A 117 0.73 4.81 -11.55
N LEU A 118 0.82 3.72 -12.32
CA LEU A 118 -0.25 2.73 -12.58
C LEU A 118 0.25 1.28 -12.36
N HIS A 119 1.14 1.06 -11.40
CA HIS A 119 1.68 -0.27 -11.15
C HIS A 119 0.66 -1.21 -10.49
N ARG A 120 0.78 -2.51 -10.79
CA ARG A 120 -0.04 -3.59 -10.22
C ARG A 120 0.79 -4.84 -9.94
N ASN A 121 0.57 -5.43 -8.78
CA ASN A 121 1.03 -6.79 -8.48
C ASN A 121 0.03 -7.79 -9.06
N VAL A 122 0.44 -8.58 -10.05
CA VAL A 122 -0.38 -9.64 -10.67
C VAL A 122 -0.06 -10.97 -10.01
N ILE A 123 -1.08 -11.65 -9.46
CA ILE A 123 -0.92 -12.84 -8.62
C ILE A 123 -1.83 -13.95 -9.13
N PHE A 124 -1.29 -15.15 -9.31
CA PHE A 124 -2.01 -16.34 -9.75
C PHE A 124 -2.45 -17.21 -8.58
N ARG A 125 -3.67 -17.74 -8.63
CA ARG A 125 -4.23 -18.64 -7.59
C ARG A 125 -3.47 -19.96 -7.52
N GLY A 126 -3.10 -20.51 -8.67
CA GLY A 126 -2.41 -21.79 -8.80
C GLY A 126 -1.33 -21.70 -9.87
N ASP A 127 -1.52 -22.45 -10.95
CA ASP A 127 -0.64 -22.38 -12.12
C ASP A 127 -0.65 -20.99 -12.76
N ALA A 128 0.46 -20.64 -13.41
CA ALA A 128 0.66 -19.38 -14.08
C ALA A 128 1.07 -19.62 -15.55
N PRO A 129 0.81 -18.68 -16.48
CA PRO A 129 1.12 -18.85 -17.89
C PRO A 129 2.63 -18.83 -18.14
N ASP A 130 3.08 -19.48 -19.22
CA ASP A 130 4.51 -19.48 -19.63
C ASP A 130 5.01 -18.08 -20.05
N ARG A 131 4.08 -17.19 -20.44
CA ARG A 131 4.37 -15.82 -20.89
C ARG A 131 3.58 -14.80 -20.08
N LEU A 132 4.30 -13.80 -19.58
CA LEU A 132 3.74 -12.60 -18.94
C LEU A 132 3.16 -11.61 -19.95
N PHE A 133 2.17 -10.83 -19.48
CA PHE A 133 1.72 -9.58 -20.11
C PHE A 133 2.32 -8.39 -19.34
N SER A 134 3.09 -7.54 -20.01
CA SER A 134 3.77 -6.39 -19.38
C SER A 134 3.38 -5.07 -20.04
N THR A 135 3.90 -3.95 -19.54
CA THR A 135 3.67 -2.63 -20.16
C THR A 135 4.16 -2.53 -21.61
N LEU A 136 5.07 -3.43 -22.03
CA LEU A 136 5.57 -3.52 -23.40
C LEU A 136 4.62 -4.30 -24.33
N ASP A 137 3.61 -4.97 -23.77
CA ASP A 137 2.48 -5.49 -24.55
C ASP A 137 1.38 -4.43 -24.68
N SER A 138 1.07 -3.74 -23.57
CA SER A 138 0.24 -2.51 -23.55
C SER A 138 0.42 -1.78 -22.21
N PRO A 139 0.53 -0.44 -22.21
CA PRO A 139 0.54 0.34 -20.96
C PRO A 139 -0.85 0.48 -20.33
N ASN A 140 -1.91 0.09 -21.03
CA ASN A 140 -3.30 0.25 -20.57
C ASN A 140 -3.70 -0.86 -19.57
N PRO A 141 -4.07 -0.53 -18.32
CA PRO A 141 -4.56 -1.52 -17.36
C PRO A 141 -5.80 -2.29 -17.81
N GLU A 142 -6.64 -1.71 -18.67
CA GLU A 142 -7.84 -2.37 -19.20
C GLU A 142 -7.47 -3.52 -20.17
N ASP A 143 -6.36 -3.40 -20.90
CA ASP A 143 -5.83 -4.47 -21.74
C ASP A 143 -5.25 -5.61 -20.88
N LEU A 144 -4.59 -5.26 -19.76
CA LEU A 144 -4.18 -6.24 -18.75
C LEU A 144 -5.41 -7.02 -18.23
N TRP A 145 -6.51 -6.33 -17.90
CA TRP A 145 -7.74 -6.98 -17.44
C TRP A 145 -8.34 -7.91 -18.49
N ALA A 146 -8.34 -7.50 -19.77
CA ALA A 146 -8.79 -8.35 -20.87
C ALA A 146 -7.90 -9.60 -21.02
N TRP A 147 -6.58 -9.44 -20.88
CA TRP A 147 -5.64 -10.57 -20.85
C TRP A 147 -5.90 -11.50 -19.66
N MET A 148 -6.13 -10.96 -18.46
CA MET A 148 -6.46 -11.73 -17.26
C MET A 148 -7.76 -12.51 -17.41
N ASP A 149 -8.78 -11.93 -18.05
CA ASP A 149 -10.02 -12.63 -18.37
C ASP A 149 -9.81 -13.80 -19.33
N ALA A 150 -8.94 -13.64 -20.34
CA ALA A 150 -8.56 -14.73 -21.23
C ALA A 150 -7.83 -15.86 -20.48
N ARG A 151 -6.92 -15.52 -19.55
CA ARG A 151 -6.22 -16.51 -18.71
C ARG A 151 -7.18 -17.25 -17.79
N ARG A 152 -8.15 -16.56 -17.17
CA ARG A 152 -9.21 -17.20 -16.38
C ARG A 152 -10.06 -18.17 -17.19
N ALA A 153 -10.38 -17.84 -18.44
CA ALA A 153 -11.11 -18.75 -19.34
C ALA A 153 -10.33 -20.03 -19.68
N GLU A 154 -9.00 -20.00 -19.56
CA GLU A 154 -8.09 -21.14 -19.73
C GLU A 154 -7.85 -21.93 -18.42
N GLY A 155 -8.47 -21.51 -17.31
CA GLY A 155 -8.30 -22.13 -15.99
C GLY A 155 -7.17 -21.54 -15.14
N LEU A 156 -6.49 -20.50 -15.62
CA LEU A 156 -5.43 -19.80 -14.90
C LEU A 156 -6.02 -18.61 -14.14
N ASP A 157 -6.42 -18.87 -12.89
CA ASP A 157 -7.09 -17.86 -12.09
C ASP A 157 -6.11 -16.80 -11.55
N VAL A 158 -6.48 -15.52 -11.71
CA VAL A 158 -5.57 -14.38 -11.52
C VAL A 158 -6.31 -13.15 -11.00
N ILE A 159 -5.62 -12.36 -10.19
CA ILE A 159 -6.00 -11.01 -9.75
C ILE A 159 -4.80 -10.05 -9.90
N SER A 160 -5.08 -8.76 -9.94
CA SER A 160 -4.09 -7.70 -9.93
C SER A 160 -4.38 -6.76 -8.75
N ILE A 161 -3.34 -6.32 -8.05
CA ILE A 161 -3.45 -5.44 -6.89
C ILE A 161 -2.76 -4.11 -7.25
N PRO A 162 -3.51 -3.04 -7.54
CA PRO A 162 -2.91 -1.74 -7.79
C PRO A 162 -2.27 -1.18 -6.53
N HIS A 163 -1.14 -0.50 -6.69
CA HIS A 163 -0.38 0.06 -5.58
C HIS A 163 0.21 1.44 -5.85
N ASN A 164 0.59 2.11 -4.77
CA ASN A 164 1.09 3.50 -4.78
C ASN A 164 0.16 4.46 -5.53
N SER A 165 -1.14 4.33 -5.31
CA SER A 165 -2.13 5.25 -5.89
C SER A 165 -1.90 6.69 -5.44
N ASN A 166 -1.27 6.90 -4.27
CA ASN A 166 -0.81 8.21 -3.79
C ASN A 166 0.14 8.97 -4.74
N ALA A 167 0.74 8.28 -5.71
CA ALA A 167 1.60 8.86 -6.74
C ALA A 167 1.04 8.69 -8.16
N SER A 168 -0.28 8.50 -8.29
CA SER A 168 -0.95 8.27 -9.57
C SER A 168 -1.42 9.54 -10.27
N ASN A 169 -1.27 10.71 -9.66
CA ASN A 169 -1.76 11.98 -10.21
C ASN A 169 -3.26 11.94 -10.59
N GLY A 170 -4.04 11.13 -9.89
CA GLY A 170 -5.46 10.92 -10.12
C GLY A 170 -5.84 9.73 -11.01
N GLU A 171 -4.87 9.12 -11.68
CA GLU A 171 -5.11 8.11 -12.73
C GLU A 171 -5.57 6.76 -12.15
N MET A 172 -5.09 6.38 -10.96
CA MET A 172 -5.38 5.04 -10.43
C MET A 172 -6.88 4.83 -10.21
N PHE A 173 -7.57 5.86 -9.73
CA PHE A 173 -9.01 5.86 -9.50
C PHE A 173 -9.68 7.00 -10.29
N ALA A 174 -9.42 7.12 -11.60
CA ALA A 174 -9.97 8.16 -12.48
C ALA A 174 -11.51 8.14 -12.60
N SER A 175 -12.15 9.23 -13.02
CA SER A 175 -13.60 9.22 -13.31
C SER A 175 -13.95 8.79 -14.73
N GLU A 176 -12.95 8.32 -15.47
CA GLU A 176 -13.01 7.95 -16.87
C GLU A 176 -12.15 6.69 -17.11
N THR A 177 -12.36 6.04 -18.25
CA THR A 177 -11.53 4.92 -18.72
C THR A 177 -10.15 5.44 -19.11
N TYR A 178 -9.19 4.55 -19.30
CA TYR A 178 -7.82 4.90 -19.72
C TYR A 178 -7.79 5.80 -20.97
N GLU A 179 -8.67 5.53 -21.94
CA GLU A 179 -8.83 6.31 -23.18
C GLU A 179 -9.77 7.54 -23.04
N GLY A 180 -10.14 7.96 -21.83
CA GLY A 180 -11.00 9.13 -21.56
C GLY A 180 -12.50 8.92 -21.80
N GLY A 181 -12.96 7.66 -21.83
CA GLY A 181 -14.36 7.29 -21.97
C GLY A 181 -15.13 7.32 -20.64
N GLN A 182 -16.46 7.34 -20.71
CA GLN A 182 -17.31 7.27 -19.51
C GLN A 182 -17.23 5.88 -18.86
N LEU A 183 -17.15 5.83 -17.53
CA LEU A 183 -17.27 4.58 -16.79
C LEU A 183 -18.67 3.97 -16.94
N THR A 184 -18.73 2.64 -16.99
CA THR A 184 -19.97 1.88 -17.15
C THR A 184 -20.12 0.80 -16.06
N ALA A 185 -21.31 0.20 -15.99
CA ALA A 185 -21.51 -0.97 -15.13
C ALA A 185 -20.58 -2.14 -15.50
N ASP A 186 -20.34 -2.37 -16.80
CA ASP A 186 -19.43 -3.41 -17.28
C ASP A 186 -17.97 -3.11 -16.89
N TYR A 187 -17.56 -1.84 -16.92
CA TYR A 187 -16.27 -1.42 -16.40
C TYR A 187 -16.15 -1.74 -14.90
N ALA A 188 -17.15 -1.37 -14.10
CA ALA A 188 -17.13 -1.63 -12.66
C ALA A 188 -17.06 -3.12 -12.32
N ILE A 189 -17.81 -3.97 -13.04
CA ILE A 189 -17.76 -5.42 -12.90
C ILE A 189 -16.38 -5.96 -13.30
N THR A 190 -15.84 -5.51 -14.43
CA THR A 190 -14.53 -5.94 -14.94
C THR A 190 -13.43 -5.56 -13.97
N ARG A 191 -13.44 -4.31 -13.48
CA ARG A 191 -12.45 -3.84 -12.51
C ARG A 191 -12.54 -4.62 -11.20
N MET A 192 -13.72 -4.79 -10.59
CA MET A 192 -13.84 -5.51 -9.32
C MET A 192 -13.52 -7.01 -9.44
N ARG A 193 -13.67 -7.60 -10.62
CA ARG A 193 -13.22 -8.98 -10.90
C ARG A 193 -11.69 -9.09 -10.98
N ASN A 194 -11.01 -8.06 -11.48
CA ASN A 194 -9.55 -8.05 -11.66
C ASN A 194 -8.79 -7.47 -10.47
N GLU A 195 -9.32 -6.40 -9.86
CA GLU A 195 -8.72 -5.61 -8.78
C GLU A 195 -9.63 -5.58 -7.54
N PRO A 196 -9.80 -6.72 -6.84
CA PRO A 196 -10.68 -6.79 -5.67
C PRO A 196 -10.13 -6.00 -4.48
N VAL A 197 -8.82 -5.81 -4.37
CA VAL A 197 -8.14 -5.10 -3.27
C VAL A 197 -7.08 -4.15 -3.80
N ILE A 198 -6.72 -3.14 -3.01
CA ILE A 198 -5.66 -2.17 -3.32
C ILE A 198 -4.65 -2.10 -2.16
N GLU A 199 -3.41 -1.74 -2.49
CA GLU A 199 -2.39 -1.52 -1.47
C GLU A 199 -2.59 -0.17 -0.79
N ILE A 200 -3.04 -0.19 0.46
CA ILE A 200 -3.31 1.03 1.23
C ILE A 200 -2.04 1.67 1.79
N SER A 201 -0.98 0.88 1.96
CA SER A 201 0.32 1.34 2.46
C SER A 201 1.45 0.48 1.90
N GLN A 202 2.56 1.14 1.58
CA GLN A 202 3.77 0.55 1.06
C GLN A 202 4.99 1.45 1.38
N VAL A 203 6.23 1.02 1.09
CA VAL A 203 7.46 1.79 1.31
C VAL A 203 7.43 3.22 0.73
N LYS A 204 6.72 3.45 -0.40
CA LYS A 204 6.53 4.77 -1.03
C LYS A 204 5.27 5.48 -0.48
N GLY A 205 5.04 5.34 0.82
CA GLY A 205 4.03 6.07 1.57
C GLY A 205 2.65 5.41 1.60
N THR A 206 1.68 6.14 2.14
CA THR A 206 0.31 5.64 2.31
C THR A 206 -0.67 6.23 1.32
N SER A 207 -1.60 5.38 0.88
CA SER A 207 -2.66 5.69 -0.09
C SER A 207 -4.04 5.78 0.58
N GLU A 208 -4.11 5.82 1.92
CA GLU A 208 -5.39 5.96 2.64
C GLU A 208 -6.06 7.31 2.33
N VAL A 209 -5.38 8.41 2.64
CA VAL A 209 -5.89 9.79 2.63
C VAL A 209 -4.76 10.80 2.46
N HIS A 210 -5.12 12.07 2.24
CA HIS A 210 -4.18 13.20 2.32
C HIS A 210 -4.78 14.36 3.15
N PRO A 211 -4.00 15.12 3.94
CA PRO A 211 -4.53 16.23 4.76
C PRO A 211 -5.26 17.31 3.96
N ALA A 212 -4.83 17.55 2.72
CA ALA A 212 -5.47 18.50 1.81
C ALA A 212 -6.88 18.06 1.34
N LEU A 213 -7.16 16.75 1.37
CA LEU A 213 -8.45 16.16 0.94
C LEU A 213 -9.32 15.73 2.14
N SER A 214 -8.70 15.48 3.29
CA SER A 214 -9.32 15.05 4.54
C SER A 214 -8.92 15.99 5.70
N PRO A 215 -9.28 17.29 5.66
CA PRO A 215 -8.80 18.28 6.61
C PRO A 215 -9.32 18.09 8.05
N ASN A 216 -10.33 17.24 8.24
CA ASN A 216 -10.93 16.93 9.54
C ASN A 216 -10.38 15.64 10.18
N ASP A 217 -9.39 14.99 9.54
CA ASP A 217 -8.72 13.81 10.09
C ASP A 217 -7.32 14.20 10.57
N GLU A 218 -7.13 14.21 11.88
CA GLU A 218 -5.88 14.61 12.55
C GLU A 218 -4.71 13.66 12.24
N TRP A 219 -4.98 12.46 11.74
CA TRP A 219 -3.99 11.45 11.38
C TRP A 219 -3.78 11.30 9.87
N ALA A 220 -4.34 12.23 9.08
CA ALA A 220 -4.24 12.22 7.63
C ALA A 220 -2.81 12.37 7.08
N ASN A 221 -1.87 12.87 7.89
CA ASN A 221 -0.50 13.20 7.46
C ASN A 221 0.50 12.05 7.71
N PHE A 222 0.09 10.79 7.53
CA PHE A 222 0.93 9.63 7.84
C PHE A 222 1.74 9.17 6.63
N GLU A 223 3.07 9.19 6.76
CA GLU A 223 4.04 8.75 5.73
C GLU A 223 3.62 9.18 4.31
N ILE A 224 3.44 10.50 4.11
CA ILE A 224 3.08 11.08 2.82
C ILE A 224 4.29 11.07 1.89
N TYR A 225 4.10 10.49 0.70
CA TYR A 225 5.07 10.54 -0.39
C TYR A 225 4.62 11.59 -1.41
N ASP A 226 5.23 12.78 -1.35
CA ASP A 226 4.80 14.00 -2.05
C ASP A 226 5.54 14.25 -3.38
N THR A 227 6.04 13.20 -4.02
CA THR A 227 6.72 13.26 -5.32
C THR A 227 6.21 12.17 -6.25
N LEU A 228 6.27 12.41 -7.56
CA LEU A 228 5.99 11.36 -8.55
C LEU A 228 7.10 10.30 -8.54
N VAL A 229 6.74 9.03 -8.78
CA VAL A 229 7.68 7.91 -8.71
C VAL A 229 8.79 8.10 -9.74
N GLY A 230 10.04 7.93 -9.31
CA GLY A 230 11.20 8.11 -10.18
C GLY A 230 11.48 9.56 -10.59
N SER A 231 10.77 10.56 -10.06
CA SER A 231 10.97 11.99 -10.37
C SER A 231 11.23 12.83 -9.12
N ALA A 232 11.74 14.05 -9.33
CA ALA A 232 11.79 15.09 -8.30
C ALA A 232 10.55 16.00 -8.35
N ALA A 233 9.69 15.84 -9.37
CA ALA A 233 8.42 16.55 -9.49
C ALA A 233 7.54 16.27 -8.27
N LYS A 234 7.01 17.33 -7.66
CA LYS A 234 6.04 17.23 -6.58
C LYS A 234 4.71 16.68 -7.11
N SER A 235 4.07 15.79 -6.36
CA SER A 235 2.70 15.40 -6.64
C SER A 235 1.74 16.44 -6.06
N THR A 236 0.62 16.67 -6.75
CA THR A 236 -0.51 17.43 -6.20
C THR A 236 -1.59 16.41 -5.83
N PRO A 237 -2.05 16.36 -4.57
CA PRO A 237 -3.06 15.39 -4.15
C PRO A 237 -4.35 15.50 -4.98
N HIS A 238 -4.74 14.41 -5.64
CA HIS A 238 -5.97 14.32 -6.41
C HIS A 238 -6.97 13.36 -5.76
N LEU A 239 -8.28 13.56 -6.01
CA LEU A 239 -9.33 12.66 -5.50
C LEU A 239 -9.18 11.22 -6.01
N GLY A 240 -8.48 11.06 -7.14
CA GLY A 240 -8.12 9.79 -7.79
C GLY A 240 -6.92 9.07 -7.19
N ASP A 241 -6.22 9.67 -6.23
CA ASP A 241 -5.01 9.09 -5.64
C ASP A 241 -5.26 8.28 -4.37
N PHE A 242 -6.32 8.61 -3.62
CA PHE A 242 -6.49 8.12 -2.24
C PHE A 242 -7.73 7.24 -2.09
N ALA A 243 -7.56 6.14 -1.36
CA ALA A 243 -8.57 5.11 -1.16
C ALA A 243 -9.86 5.67 -0.54
N ARG A 244 -9.77 6.55 0.46
CA ARG A 244 -10.94 7.15 1.09
C ARG A 244 -11.77 7.97 0.10
N ASN A 245 -11.11 8.76 -0.75
CA ASN A 245 -11.79 9.53 -1.79
C ASN A 245 -12.35 8.64 -2.90
N ALA A 246 -11.67 7.56 -3.27
CA ALA A 246 -12.17 6.57 -4.22
C ALA A 246 -13.41 5.84 -3.70
N LEU A 247 -13.42 5.39 -2.44
CA LEU A 247 -14.61 4.80 -1.81
C LEU A 247 -15.81 5.77 -1.87
N ALA A 248 -15.58 7.04 -1.54
CA ALA A 248 -16.64 8.04 -1.53
C ALA A 248 -17.21 8.31 -2.93
N ARG A 249 -16.34 8.41 -3.94
CA ARG A 249 -16.76 8.54 -5.34
C ARG A 249 -17.46 7.29 -5.85
N GLY A 250 -17.01 6.11 -5.44
CA GLY A 250 -17.66 4.83 -5.73
C GLY A 250 -19.10 4.77 -5.22
N LEU A 251 -19.34 5.20 -3.98
CA LEU A 251 -20.70 5.36 -3.44
C LEU A 251 -21.52 6.39 -4.23
N GLY A 252 -20.88 7.45 -4.73
CA GLY A 252 -21.52 8.46 -5.59
C GLY A 252 -22.02 7.86 -6.90
N PHE A 253 -21.15 7.13 -7.61
CA PHE A 253 -21.54 6.37 -8.81
C PHE A 253 -22.65 5.35 -8.52
N GLU A 254 -22.62 4.69 -7.36
CA GLU A 254 -23.64 3.71 -7.01
C GLU A 254 -25.01 4.37 -6.80
N GLU A 255 -25.03 5.57 -6.24
CA GLU A 255 -26.24 6.35 -6.00
C GLU A 255 -26.81 6.94 -7.30
N THR A 256 -25.96 7.48 -8.18
CA THR A 256 -26.42 8.23 -9.37
C THR A 256 -26.51 7.38 -10.63
N GLU A 257 -25.65 6.36 -10.78
CA GLU A 257 -25.49 5.55 -11.99
C GLU A 257 -25.72 4.04 -11.77
N SER A 258 -25.98 3.61 -10.53
CA SER A 258 -26.25 2.20 -10.16
C SER A 258 -25.06 1.22 -10.38
N PHE A 259 -23.83 1.71 -10.40
CA PHE A 259 -22.62 0.88 -10.41
C PHE A 259 -21.51 1.48 -9.52
N ASN A 260 -20.57 0.67 -9.04
CA ASN A 260 -19.49 1.13 -8.16
C ASN A 260 -18.13 0.55 -8.62
N PRO A 261 -17.27 1.35 -9.27
CA PRO A 261 -15.95 0.90 -9.73
C PRO A 261 -14.91 0.85 -8.61
N TYR A 262 -15.22 1.36 -7.42
CA TYR A 262 -14.28 1.54 -6.31
C TYR A 262 -14.68 0.77 -5.05
N LYS A 263 -15.31 -0.39 -5.24
CA LYS A 263 -15.75 -1.29 -4.17
C LYS A 263 -14.67 -2.30 -3.75
N PHE A 264 -13.44 -1.83 -3.60
CA PHE A 264 -12.26 -2.65 -3.31
C PHE A 264 -11.99 -2.76 -1.80
N GLY A 265 -11.27 -3.82 -1.42
CA GLY A 265 -10.72 -4.01 -0.06
C GLY A 265 -9.32 -3.43 0.07
N PHE A 266 -8.75 -3.53 1.27
CA PHE A 266 -7.42 -3.02 1.60
C PHE A 266 -6.45 -4.15 1.93
N ILE A 267 -5.24 -4.05 1.40
CA ILE A 267 -4.09 -4.90 1.73
C ILE A 267 -2.85 -4.01 1.90
N GLY A 268 -1.83 -4.47 2.60
CA GLY A 268 -0.52 -3.80 2.66
C GLY A 268 0.52 -4.60 1.88
N SER A 269 1.59 -3.95 1.42
CA SER A 269 2.72 -4.65 0.79
C SER A 269 4.02 -3.90 1.04
N SER A 270 5.16 -4.57 0.87
CA SER A 270 6.45 -3.95 1.14
C SER A 270 7.09 -3.27 -0.06
N ASP A 271 7.02 -3.87 -1.26
CA ASP A 271 7.78 -3.49 -2.47
C ASP A 271 9.22 -3.02 -2.12
N THR A 272 9.93 -3.91 -1.42
CA THR A 272 11.35 -3.77 -1.14
C THR A 272 12.15 -4.48 -2.23
N HIS A 273 13.15 -3.82 -2.83
CA HIS A 273 14.00 -4.39 -3.87
C HIS A 273 15.26 -5.02 -3.27
N ILE A 274 15.07 -5.70 -2.13
CA ILE A 274 16.11 -6.42 -1.40
C ILE A 274 15.57 -7.77 -0.96
N GLY A 275 16.39 -8.83 -1.05
CA GLY A 275 15.94 -10.19 -0.74
C GLY A 275 15.59 -10.44 0.74
N ALA A 276 15.92 -9.51 1.64
CA ALA A 276 15.57 -9.57 3.05
C ALA A 276 15.14 -8.18 3.54
N GLY A 277 13.88 -7.82 3.33
CA GLY A 277 13.29 -6.56 3.78
C GLY A 277 13.28 -6.40 5.30
N SER A 278 13.40 -5.16 5.76
CA SER A 278 13.10 -4.74 7.13
C SER A 278 11.83 -3.90 7.15
N PHE A 279 10.88 -4.31 7.98
CA PHE A 279 9.52 -3.73 8.07
C PHE A 279 9.26 -3.19 9.48
N ASP A 280 10.34 -2.81 10.17
CA ASP A 280 10.31 -2.21 11.49
C ASP A 280 11.25 -1.01 11.50
N GLU A 281 10.82 0.05 12.17
CA GLU A 281 11.50 1.34 12.20
C GLU A 281 12.91 1.26 12.79
N LYS A 282 13.14 0.35 13.74
CA LYS A 282 14.46 0.19 14.35
C LYS A 282 15.45 -0.38 13.33
N ASN A 283 15.10 -1.41 12.58
CA ASN A 283 16.04 -2.10 11.69
C ASN A 283 15.91 -1.72 10.22
N PHE A 284 15.14 -0.68 9.91
CA PHE A 284 14.93 -0.25 8.53
C PHE A 284 16.24 0.17 7.84
N THR A 285 16.48 -0.39 6.66
CA THR A 285 17.70 -0.12 5.86
C THR A 285 17.39 0.52 4.51
N GLY A 286 16.13 0.81 4.20
CA GLY A 286 15.73 1.41 2.92
C GLY A 286 15.19 0.41 1.91
N LYS A 287 14.74 0.93 0.77
CA LYS A 287 14.06 0.17 -0.30
C LYS A 287 15.03 -0.64 -1.16
N PHE A 288 16.28 -0.18 -1.29
CA PHE A 288 17.26 -0.73 -2.23
C PHE A 288 18.63 -0.96 -1.56
N PRO A 289 19.53 -1.77 -2.15
CA PRO A 289 20.85 -2.05 -1.57
C PRO A 289 21.71 -0.81 -1.27
N GLN A 290 21.69 0.20 -2.16
CA GLN A 290 22.45 1.44 -1.96
C GLN A 290 21.99 2.20 -0.72
N ASP A 291 20.69 2.18 -0.45
CA ASP A 291 20.10 2.87 0.69
C ASP A 291 20.60 2.23 1.99
N GLY A 292 20.72 0.89 2.02
CA GLY A 292 21.20 0.13 3.17
C GLY A 292 22.71 0.21 3.39
N SER A 293 23.47 0.75 2.44
CA SER A 293 24.93 0.80 2.54
C SER A 293 25.46 1.86 3.51
N ASN A 294 24.75 2.98 3.67
CA ASN A 294 25.13 4.07 4.59
C ASN A 294 23.91 4.97 4.87
N PRO A 295 23.61 5.37 6.12
CA PRO A 295 22.51 6.29 6.45
C PRO A 295 22.58 7.65 5.73
N GLU A 296 23.76 8.12 5.32
CA GLU A 296 23.90 9.33 4.49
C GLU A 296 23.16 9.21 3.15
N PHE A 297 23.05 8.01 2.57
CA PHE A 297 22.31 7.77 1.32
C PHE A 297 20.80 7.82 1.49
N ARG A 298 20.31 7.67 2.72
CA ARG A 298 18.89 7.89 3.08
C ARG A 298 18.65 9.28 3.70
N HIS A 299 19.68 10.12 3.73
CA HIS A 299 19.62 11.47 4.30
C HIS A 299 19.19 11.52 5.77
N SER A 300 19.38 10.45 6.55
CA SER A 300 18.98 10.42 7.96
C SER A 300 20.03 10.97 8.92
N VAL A 301 21.27 11.16 8.45
CA VAL A 301 22.38 11.74 9.23
C VAL A 301 23.07 12.88 8.45
N PRO A 302 23.74 13.83 9.13
CA PRO A 302 24.49 14.88 8.47
C PRO A 302 25.53 14.32 7.48
N PRO A 303 25.75 14.99 6.33
CA PRO A 303 26.66 14.49 5.30
C PRO A 303 28.13 14.61 5.73
N GLU A 304 29.00 13.83 5.08
CA GLU A 304 30.46 13.96 5.18
C GLU A 304 31.01 13.81 6.62
N GLY A 305 30.29 13.06 7.46
CA GLY A 305 30.68 12.85 8.86
C GLY A 305 30.52 14.06 9.77
N ALA A 306 29.74 15.07 9.36
CA ALA A 306 29.39 16.20 10.23
C ALA A 306 28.57 15.75 11.46
N ASP A 307 28.65 16.53 12.54
CA ASP A 307 27.91 16.29 13.79
C ASP A 307 26.60 17.10 13.89
N SER A 308 26.37 18.06 12.99
CA SER A 308 25.17 18.90 12.94
C SER A 308 24.66 19.10 11.50
N TRP A 309 23.40 19.56 11.38
CA TRP A 309 22.79 19.93 10.09
C TRP A 309 23.08 21.37 9.66
N ASP A 310 23.98 22.08 10.37
CA ASP A 310 24.26 23.49 10.09
C ASP A 310 24.86 23.66 8.69
N GLY A 311 24.25 24.52 7.88
CA GLY A 311 24.68 24.78 6.50
C GLY A 311 24.32 23.66 5.50
N VAL A 312 23.64 22.59 5.92
CA VAL A 312 23.14 21.56 5.01
C VAL A 312 21.87 22.07 4.32
N VAL A 313 21.86 22.00 2.99
CA VAL A 313 20.70 22.41 2.19
C VAL A 313 19.59 21.36 2.29
N SER A 314 18.39 21.80 2.67
CA SER A 314 17.18 20.98 2.66
C SER A 314 16.84 20.53 1.24
N LEU A 315 16.85 19.21 1.00
CA LEU A 315 16.45 18.67 -0.32
C LEU A 315 14.97 18.91 -0.62
N ASN A 316 14.14 18.98 0.42
CA ASN A 316 12.70 19.24 0.28
C ASN A 316 12.40 20.69 -0.15
N SER A 317 13.34 21.61 0.10
CA SER A 317 13.23 23.03 -0.25
C SER A 317 13.77 23.37 -1.63
N LEU A 318 14.45 22.44 -2.32
CA LEU A 318 14.96 22.66 -3.66
C LEU A 318 13.81 22.63 -4.70
N PRO A 319 13.78 23.56 -5.67
CA PRO A 319 12.88 23.43 -6.79
C PRO A 319 13.23 22.16 -7.59
N PRO A 320 12.24 21.45 -8.19
CA PRO A 320 12.48 20.18 -8.88
C PRO A 320 13.61 20.24 -9.91
N GLY A 321 13.69 21.31 -10.71
CA GLY A 321 14.75 21.50 -11.71
C GLY A 321 16.17 21.67 -11.15
N ALA A 322 16.33 21.96 -9.86
CA ALA A 322 17.62 22.03 -9.18
C ALA A 322 18.07 20.67 -8.60
N VAL A 323 17.17 19.67 -8.57
CA VAL A 323 17.47 18.34 -8.05
C VAL A 323 18.24 17.53 -9.10
N LYS A 324 19.57 17.46 -8.95
CA LYS A 324 20.43 16.64 -9.80
C LYS A 324 20.08 15.14 -9.68
N PRO A 325 20.38 14.31 -10.70
CA PRO A 325 20.11 12.87 -10.66
C PRO A 325 20.68 12.15 -9.43
N SER A 326 21.87 12.54 -8.97
CA SER A 326 22.50 12.00 -7.75
C SER A 326 21.74 12.35 -6.46
N MET A 327 21.01 13.47 -6.45
CA MET A 327 20.20 13.92 -5.29
C MET A 327 18.78 13.33 -5.32
N ARG A 328 18.22 13.03 -6.50
CA ARG A 328 16.87 12.46 -6.65
C ARG A 328 16.67 11.20 -5.80
N ARG A 329 17.65 10.29 -5.83
CA ARG A 329 17.61 9.08 -5.02
C ARG A 329 17.57 9.37 -3.53
N LYS A 330 18.40 10.30 -3.07
CA LYS A 330 18.50 10.71 -1.66
C LYS A 330 17.20 11.37 -1.18
N LEU A 331 16.56 12.17 -2.06
CA LEU A 331 15.24 12.75 -1.82
C LEU A 331 14.17 11.67 -1.62
N SER A 332 14.08 10.66 -2.50
CA SER A 332 13.12 9.57 -2.33
C SER A 332 13.43 8.69 -1.12
N ALA A 333 14.72 8.37 -0.89
CA ALA A 333 15.15 7.51 0.20
C ALA A 333 14.79 8.06 1.59
N GLY A 334 14.85 9.39 1.75
CA GLY A 334 14.41 10.05 2.99
C GLY A 334 12.91 9.92 3.27
N LYS A 335 12.09 9.72 2.23
CA LYS A 335 10.63 9.61 2.31
C LYS A 335 10.11 8.18 2.39
N TYR A 336 10.98 7.19 2.23
CA TYR A 336 10.55 5.80 2.37
C TYR A 336 10.15 5.50 3.80
N SER A 337 9.07 4.74 3.96
CA SER A 337 8.57 4.23 5.23
C SER A 337 9.09 2.82 5.47
N ALA A 338 9.21 2.35 6.73
CA ALA A 338 9.48 0.94 7.03
C ALA A 338 8.25 0.05 6.80
N SER A 339 7.51 0.31 5.71
CA SER A 339 6.13 -0.13 5.57
C SER A 339 5.96 -1.40 4.77
N GLY A 340 5.05 -2.20 5.32
CA GLY A 340 3.90 -2.69 4.60
C GLY A 340 3.78 -4.19 4.64
N LEU A 341 2.80 -4.70 5.38
CA LEU A 341 2.49 -6.14 5.43
C LEU A 341 1.03 -6.41 5.09
N ALA A 342 0.83 -7.51 4.39
CA ALA A 342 -0.48 -8.04 4.05
C ALA A 342 -1.05 -8.87 5.20
N GLY A 343 -2.29 -8.57 5.60
CA GLY A 343 -3.09 -9.38 6.49
C GLY A 343 -4.27 -10.01 5.75
N VAL A 344 -4.47 -11.31 5.90
CA VAL A 344 -5.53 -12.06 5.22
C VAL A 344 -6.22 -12.99 6.22
N TRP A 345 -7.55 -12.92 6.30
CA TRP A 345 -8.35 -13.88 7.07
C TRP A 345 -8.80 -15.02 6.16
N ALA A 346 -7.99 -16.09 6.13
CA ALA A 346 -8.26 -17.32 5.39
C ALA A 346 -8.52 -18.49 6.34
N ASP A 347 -9.30 -19.48 5.90
CA ASP A 347 -9.63 -20.67 6.68
C ASP A 347 -8.41 -21.59 6.91
N GLU A 348 -7.45 -21.54 5.98
CA GLU A 348 -6.21 -22.30 6.01
C GLU A 348 -5.07 -21.54 5.29
N ASN A 349 -3.82 -21.88 5.59
CA ASN A 349 -2.65 -21.33 4.91
C ASN A 349 -2.37 -22.11 3.61
N THR A 350 -3.26 -21.99 2.63
CA THR A 350 -3.11 -22.56 1.28
C THR A 350 -3.30 -21.46 0.24
N ARG A 351 -2.75 -21.65 -0.98
CA ARG A 351 -2.94 -20.68 -2.07
C ARG A 351 -4.40 -20.41 -2.35
N ASP A 352 -5.21 -21.47 -2.47
CA ASP A 352 -6.65 -21.36 -2.74
C ASP A 352 -7.36 -20.54 -1.65
N ALA A 353 -7.18 -20.88 -0.37
CA ALA A 353 -7.88 -20.21 0.71
C ALA A 353 -7.45 -18.75 0.89
N ILE A 354 -6.15 -18.46 0.76
CA ILE A 354 -5.61 -17.08 0.84
C ILE A 354 -6.07 -16.25 -0.36
N PHE A 355 -5.98 -16.79 -1.57
CA PHE A 355 -6.42 -16.11 -2.78
C PHE A 355 -7.92 -15.83 -2.76
N ASP A 356 -8.72 -16.80 -2.35
CA ASP A 356 -10.17 -16.64 -2.22
C ASP A 356 -10.52 -15.62 -1.13
N ALA A 357 -9.70 -15.49 -0.09
CA ALA A 357 -9.84 -14.48 0.96
C ALA A 357 -9.52 -13.07 0.45
N ILE A 358 -8.47 -12.93 -0.35
CA ILE A 358 -8.12 -11.69 -1.04
C ILE A 358 -9.26 -11.29 -1.99
N ARG A 359 -9.76 -12.22 -2.81
CA ARG A 359 -10.87 -11.96 -3.75
C ARG A 359 -12.14 -11.49 -3.06
N ARG A 360 -12.51 -12.10 -1.92
CA ARG A 360 -13.67 -11.66 -1.13
C ARG A 360 -13.39 -10.46 -0.22
N LYS A 361 -12.18 -9.87 -0.31
CA LYS A 361 -11.76 -8.68 0.43
C LYS A 361 -11.71 -8.88 1.96
N GLU A 362 -11.54 -10.11 2.43
CA GLU A 362 -11.37 -10.36 3.87
C GLU A 362 -9.90 -10.15 4.28
N THR A 363 -9.41 -8.94 4.00
CA THR A 363 -8.01 -8.54 4.12
C THR A 363 -7.86 -7.26 4.92
N PHE A 364 -6.66 -7.03 5.44
CA PHE A 364 -6.27 -5.80 6.10
C PHE A 364 -4.81 -5.46 5.71
N GLY A 365 -4.45 -4.18 5.77
CA GLY A 365 -3.07 -3.74 5.60
C GLY A 365 -2.49 -3.25 6.92
N THR A 366 -1.18 -3.41 7.12
CA THR A 366 -0.45 -2.75 8.21
C THR A 366 0.67 -1.89 7.65
N SER A 367 1.01 -0.82 8.35
CA SER A 367 2.08 0.08 7.96
C SER A 367 3.49 -0.41 8.34
N GLY A 368 3.61 -1.65 8.83
CA GLY A 368 4.89 -2.23 9.28
C GLY A 368 4.65 -3.32 10.33
N PRO A 369 4.27 -2.95 11.58
CA PRO A 369 3.98 -3.91 12.64
C PRO A 369 2.88 -4.92 12.27
N ARG A 370 2.95 -6.13 12.81
CA ARG A 370 1.98 -7.22 12.59
C ARG A 370 0.74 -7.08 13.47
N ILE A 371 0.16 -5.87 13.51
CA ILE A 371 -1.12 -5.60 14.16
C ILE A 371 -2.19 -6.43 13.46
N LYS A 372 -2.90 -7.28 14.20
CA LYS A 372 -4.03 -8.03 13.66
C LYS A 372 -5.29 -7.17 13.82
N ALA A 373 -5.98 -6.90 12.72
CA ALA A 373 -7.19 -6.09 12.73
C ALA A 373 -8.35 -6.86 12.08
N ARG A 374 -9.53 -6.78 12.69
CA ARG A 374 -10.73 -7.45 12.21
C ARG A 374 -11.98 -6.62 12.46
N MET A 375 -12.88 -6.64 11.49
CA MET A 375 -14.18 -5.98 11.58
C MET A 375 -15.32 -6.89 11.11
N PHE A 376 -16.45 -6.81 11.80
CA PHE A 376 -17.75 -7.34 11.37
C PHE A 376 -18.84 -6.30 11.58
N ALA A 377 -19.96 -6.43 10.85
CA ALA A 377 -21.16 -5.63 11.07
C ALA A 377 -22.42 -6.52 11.11
N GLY A 378 -23.37 -6.19 11.98
CA GLY A 378 -24.62 -6.92 12.09
C GLY A 378 -25.62 -6.26 13.03
N TYR A 379 -26.84 -6.78 13.06
CA TYR A 379 -27.93 -6.25 13.89
C TYR A 379 -28.13 -7.03 15.20
N GLY A 380 -27.56 -8.23 15.29
CA GLY A 380 -27.71 -9.13 16.43
C GLY A 380 -26.49 -9.18 17.36
N PHE A 381 -25.60 -8.19 17.31
CA PHE A 381 -24.44 -8.14 18.20
C PHE A 381 -24.81 -7.47 19.52
N ASP A 382 -24.40 -8.08 20.64
CA ASP A 382 -24.60 -7.56 21.99
C ASP A 382 -23.29 -7.52 22.78
N GLN A 383 -23.24 -6.74 23.85
CA GLN A 383 -22.01 -6.56 24.64
C GLN A 383 -21.48 -7.87 25.27
N ALA A 384 -22.33 -8.86 25.51
CA ALA A 384 -21.90 -10.14 26.09
C ALA A 384 -21.06 -10.95 25.08
N MET A 385 -21.32 -10.78 23.78
CA MET A 385 -20.53 -11.40 22.70
C MET A 385 -19.03 -11.09 22.82
N LEU A 386 -18.62 -9.92 23.31
CA LEU A 386 -17.20 -9.56 23.42
C LEU A 386 -16.41 -10.48 24.37
N ALA A 387 -17.09 -11.13 25.32
CA ALA A 387 -16.50 -12.09 26.25
C ALA A 387 -16.66 -13.56 25.81
N ASP A 388 -17.37 -13.80 24.69
CA ASP A 388 -17.65 -15.14 24.19
C ASP A 388 -16.37 -15.75 23.55
N PRO A 389 -15.91 -16.94 23.97
CA PRO A 389 -14.81 -17.65 23.29
C PRO A 389 -15.13 -17.97 21.82
N ASP A 390 -16.42 -18.11 21.46
CA ASP A 390 -16.89 -18.36 20.10
C ASP A 390 -17.25 -17.06 19.33
N LEU A 391 -16.82 -15.89 19.82
CA LEU A 391 -17.05 -14.55 19.25
C LEU A 391 -16.98 -14.53 17.71
N VAL A 392 -15.88 -15.03 17.14
CA VAL A 392 -15.65 -15.01 15.68
C VAL A 392 -16.68 -15.85 14.95
N SER A 393 -16.90 -17.08 15.42
CA SER A 393 -17.88 -18.01 14.85
C SER A 393 -19.30 -17.44 14.95
N ALA A 394 -19.63 -16.76 16.04
CA ALA A 394 -20.91 -16.07 16.21
C ALA A 394 -21.04 -14.89 15.23
N ALA A 395 -20.01 -14.05 15.11
CA ALA A 395 -19.99 -12.90 14.20
C ALA A 395 -20.17 -13.31 12.73
N TYR A 396 -19.55 -14.41 12.29
CA TYR A 396 -19.79 -14.96 10.95
C TYR A 396 -21.21 -15.49 10.73
N ARG A 397 -21.87 -16.02 11.77
CA ARG A 397 -23.25 -16.53 11.65
C ARG A 397 -24.30 -15.43 11.61
N THR A 398 -24.06 -14.31 12.30
CA THR A 398 -25.09 -13.28 12.54
C THR A 398 -24.76 -11.90 11.96
N GLY A 399 -23.63 -11.76 11.27
CA GLY A 399 -23.23 -10.54 10.60
C GLY A 399 -22.41 -10.80 9.33
N VAL A 400 -21.81 -9.74 8.79
CA VAL A 400 -20.93 -9.77 7.62
C VAL A 400 -19.51 -9.36 8.01
N PRO A 401 -18.47 -10.02 7.49
CA PRO A 401 -17.08 -9.62 7.72
C PRO A 401 -16.70 -8.41 6.88
N GLN A 402 -15.55 -7.80 7.22
CA GLN A 402 -14.84 -6.86 6.35
C GLN A 402 -14.75 -7.36 4.91
N GLY A 403 -14.95 -6.46 3.94
CA GLY A 403 -15.09 -6.82 2.52
C GLY A 403 -16.52 -7.10 2.06
N GLY A 404 -17.47 -7.28 3.00
CA GLY A 404 -18.85 -7.64 2.73
C GLY A 404 -19.85 -6.48 2.59
N ASP A 405 -21.06 -6.84 2.19
CA ASP A 405 -22.23 -5.97 2.06
C ASP A 405 -23.25 -6.27 3.16
N LEU A 406 -23.60 -5.26 3.96
CA LEU A 406 -24.71 -5.32 4.92
C LEU A 406 -25.95 -4.63 4.34
N VAL A 407 -27.06 -5.37 4.24
CA VAL A 407 -28.36 -4.82 3.86
C VAL A 407 -28.99 -4.12 5.07
N GLY A 408 -29.41 -2.87 4.88
CA GLY A 408 -30.11 -2.03 5.86
C GLY A 408 -31.44 -2.64 6.34
N ASN A 409 -31.82 -2.36 7.59
CA ASN A 409 -33.14 -2.74 8.12
C ASN A 409 -33.80 -1.63 8.96
N GLN A 410 -33.50 -0.36 8.63
CA GLN A 410 -33.87 0.86 9.38
C GLN A 410 -33.14 1.05 10.73
N GLN A 411 -32.52 0.01 11.30
CA GLN A 411 -31.74 0.13 12.53
C GLN A 411 -30.28 0.44 12.23
N ALA A 412 -29.62 1.17 13.13
CA ALA A 412 -28.18 1.35 13.05
C ALA A 412 -27.47 0.01 13.29
N PRO A 413 -26.58 -0.43 12.38
CA PRO A 413 -25.85 -1.66 12.59
C PRO A 413 -24.82 -1.51 13.70
N SER A 414 -24.57 -2.61 14.42
CA SER A 414 -23.46 -2.71 15.36
C SER A 414 -22.22 -3.24 14.64
N PHE A 415 -21.09 -2.62 14.89
CA PHE A 415 -19.80 -2.97 14.34
C PHE A 415 -18.92 -3.57 15.42
N LEU A 416 -18.60 -4.86 15.27
CA LEU A 416 -17.53 -5.48 16.04
C LEU A 416 -16.20 -5.06 15.45
N ALA A 417 -15.42 -4.31 16.22
CA ALA A 417 -14.07 -3.91 15.84
C ALA A 417 -13.07 -4.48 16.84
N TRP A 418 -12.05 -5.18 16.33
CA TRP A 418 -11.09 -5.91 17.15
C TRP A 418 -9.68 -5.77 16.60
N ALA A 419 -8.75 -5.43 17.50
CA ALA A 419 -7.34 -5.32 17.21
C ALA A 419 -6.48 -5.99 18.29
N ILE A 420 -5.40 -6.64 17.86
CA ILE A 420 -4.36 -7.22 18.72
C ILE A 420 -3.02 -6.67 18.27
N ARG A 421 -2.20 -6.18 19.21
CA ARG A 421 -0.88 -5.63 18.91
C ARG A 421 0.05 -6.68 18.32
N ASP A 422 1.07 -6.21 17.62
CA ASP A 422 2.27 -7.01 17.39
C ASP A 422 3.05 -7.16 18.72
N PRO A 423 3.35 -8.38 19.19
CA PRO A 423 4.18 -8.58 20.39
C PRO A 423 5.58 -7.97 20.28
N ALA A 424 6.10 -7.81 19.06
CA ALA A 424 7.40 -7.18 18.78
C ALA A 424 7.33 -5.65 18.65
N SER A 425 6.12 -5.07 18.71
CA SER A 425 5.90 -3.61 18.58
C SER A 425 5.26 -3.01 19.84
N TYR A 426 4.88 -1.74 19.73
CA TYR A 426 4.35 -0.90 20.79
C TYR A 426 2.88 -1.23 21.11
N PRO A 427 2.39 -0.89 22.33
CA PRO A 427 1.00 -1.12 22.70
C PRO A 427 0.00 -0.29 21.86
N LEU A 428 -1.23 -0.78 21.73
CA LEU A 428 -2.31 -0.07 21.05
C LEU A 428 -2.76 1.15 21.85
N GLN A 429 -2.97 2.27 21.16
CA GLN A 429 -3.52 3.50 21.73
C GLN A 429 -5.03 3.59 21.50
N ARG A 430 -5.50 3.38 20.27
CA ARG A 430 -6.92 3.53 19.94
C ARG A 430 -7.33 2.71 18.73
N LEU A 431 -8.62 2.43 18.67
CA LEU A 431 -9.29 1.87 17.51
C LEU A 431 -10.26 2.92 17.00
N GLN A 432 -10.16 3.24 15.71
CA GLN A 432 -11.03 4.19 15.03
C GLN A 432 -11.95 3.46 14.06
N VAL A 433 -13.18 3.94 13.94
CA VAL A 433 -14.07 3.59 12.83
C VAL A 433 -14.17 4.82 11.92
N ILE A 434 -13.83 4.62 10.65
CA ILE A 434 -13.93 5.63 9.61
C ILE A 434 -15.17 5.33 8.79
N LYS A 435 -16.06 6.32 8.71
CA LYS A 435 -17.25 6.30 7.87
C LYS A 435 -16.98 7.14 6.63
N VAL A 436 -17.29 6.57 5.47
CA VAL A 436 -17.42 7.27 4.19
C VAL A 436 -18.86 7.15 3.75
N SER A 437 -19.47 8.24 3.29
CA SER A 437 -20.88 8.26 2.89
C SER A 437 -21.11 9.28 1.78
N THR A 438 -22.31 9.27 1.20
CA THR A 438 -22.75 10.27 0.20
C THR A 438 -24.03 10.95 0.65
N ASP A 439 -24.22 12.21 0.25
CA ASP A 439 -25.49 12.91 0.42
C ASP A 439 -26.45 12.68 -0.76
N ALA A 440 -27.61 13.34 -0.73
CA ALA A 440 -28.64 13.23 -1.78
C ALA A 440 -28.21 13.73 -3.15
N GLN A 441 -27.09 14.47 -3.22
CA GLN A 441 -26.54 14.98 -4.47
C GLN A 441 -25.36 14.11 -4.95
N GLY A 442 -25.09 12.98 -4.29
CA GLY A 442 -23.96 12.11 -4.58
C GLY A 442 -22.62 12.66 -4.10
N LYS A 443 -22.62 13.75 -3.30
CA LYS A 443 -21.38 14.34 -2.79
C LYS A 443 -20.87 13.52 -1.61
N ALA A 444 -19.57 13.24 -1.64
CA ALA A 444 -18.83 12.51 -0.63
C ALA A 444 -18.74 13.25 0.72
N HIS A 445 -18.86 12.47 1.80
CA HIS A 445 -18.62 12.88 3.19
C HIS A 445 -17.80 11.82 3.91
N GLU A 446 -16.97 12.26 4.85
CA GLU A 446 -16.20 11.39 5.71
C GLU A 446 -16.33 11.80 7.19
N ALA A 447 -16.20 10.81 8.08
CA ALA A 447 -16.14 11.03 9.52
C ALA A 447 -15.22 9.99 10.17
N VAL A 448 -14.46 10.42 11.17
CA VAL A 448 -13.55 9.57 11.95
C VAL A 448 -14.04 9.56 13.39
N TYR A 449 -14.26 8.38 13.95
CA TYR A 449 -14.68 8.17 15.33
C TYR A 449 -13.66 7.31 16.05
N ASP A 450 -13.21 7.74 17.23
CA ASP A 450 -12.56 6.80 18.14
C ASP A 450 -13.65 5.89 18.73
N ALA A 451 -13.53 4.59 18.51
CA ALA A 451 -14.50 3.59 18.94
C ALA A 451 -14.06 2.82 20.19
N ALA A 452 -12.75 2.77 20.46
CA ALA A 452 -12.18 2.26 21.70
C ALA A 452 -10.86 2.95 22.02
N CYS A 453 -10.64 3.24 23.31
CA CYS A 453 -9.44 3.90 23.80
C CYS A 453 -8.64 2.97 24.72
N SER A 454 -7.32 3.08 24.69
CA SER A 454 -6.45 2.45 25.68
C SER A 454 -6.71 3.01 27.08
N GLY A 455 -6.59 2.17 28.11
CA GLY A 455 -6.79 2.58 29.50
C GLY A 455 -8.23 2.50 30.01
N ASN A 456 -9.13 1.81 29.30
CA ASN A 456 -10.54 1.61 29.68
C ASN A 456 -11.28 2.93 29.92
N VAL A 457 -11.00 3.93 29.08
CA VAL A 457 -11.72 5.19 29.04
C VAL A 457 -12.61 5.22 27.80
N GLU A 458 -13.79 5.81 27.94
CA GLU A 458 -14.67 6.01 26.79
C GLU A 458 -14.21 7.23 25.98
N PRO A 459 -14.44 7.22 24.65
CA PRO A 459 -14.31 8.42 23.84
C PRO A 459 -15.20 9.54 24.39
N ASP A 460 -14.74 10.79 24.26
CA ASP A 460 -15.54 11.96 24.62
C ASP A 460 -16.83 12.03 23.77
N SER A 461 -17.96 12.33 24.40
CA SER A 461 -19.28 12.24 23.75
C SER A 461 -19.50 13.28 22.66
N ASP A 462 -18.81 14.43 22.75
CA ASP A 462 -19.02 15.57 21.87
C ASP A 462 -18.01 15.57 20.71
N THR A 463 -16.76 15.22 21.00
CA THR A 463 -15.66 15.20 20.04
C THR A 463 -15.42 13.82 19.43
N HIS A 464 -15.91 12.74 20.06
CA HIS A 464 -15.64 11.35 19.69
C HIS A 464 -14.15 11.03 19.62
N ARG A 465 -13.36 11.62 20.54
CA ARG A 465 -11.92 11.41 20.64
C ARG A 465 -11.55 10.78 21.97
N CYS A 466 -10.58 9.86 21.91
CA CYS A 466 -9.89 9.37 23.07
C CYS A 466 -9.03 10.49 23.67
N PRO A 467 -8.94 10.56 25.02
CA PRO A 467 -7.97 11.43 25.67
C PRO A 467 -6.54 10.98 25.36
N ASP A 468 -5.56 11.83 25.69
CA ASP A 468 -4.15 11.43 25.71
C ASP A 468 -3.96 10.25 26.68
N ASN A 469 -3.27 9.20 26.21
CA ASN A 469 -2.99 8.00 26.98
C ASN A 469 -1.67 8.06 27.76
N GLY A 470 -0.93 9.17 27.67
CA GLY A 470 0.33 9.42 28.35
C GLY A 470 1.52 8.67 27.76
N ALA A 471 1.38 8.10 26.56
CA ALA A 471 2.51 7.49 25.86
C ALA A 471 3.52 8.55 25.44
N ASN A 472 4.81 8.24 25.55
CA ASN A 472 5.87 9.20 25.28
C ASN A 472 7.13 8.52 24.75
N VAL A 473 7.87 9.22 23.90
CA VAL A 473 9.13 8.77 23.30
C VAL A 473 10.23 9.76 23.68
N ASP A 474 11.34 9.25 24.19
CA ASP A 474 12.57 10.03 24.34
C ASP A 474 13.35 9.97 23.02
N ILE A 475 13.44 11.09 22.32
CA ILE A 475 14.11 11.15 21.01
C ILE A 475 15.64 11.10 21.10
N SER A 476 16.21 11.18 22.30
CA SER A 476 17.67 11.10 22.50
C SER A 476 18.19 9.66 22.47
N ASP A 477 17.35 8.68 22.80
CA ASP A 477 17.70 7.26 22.82
C ASP A 477 16.62 6.32 22.24
N CYS A 478 15.49 6.88 21.79
CA CYS A 478 14.32 6.19 21.28
C CYS A 478 13.63 5.24 22.29
N SER A 479 13.87 5.43 23.59
CA SER A 479 13.13 4.73 24.63
C SER A 479 11.69 5.23 24.72
N THR A 480 10.76 4.33 25.07
CA THR A 480 9.34 4.64 25.12
C THR A 480 8.74 4.35 26.48
N ARG A 481 7.83 5.22 26.91
CA ARG A 481 6.92 4.97 28.04
C ARG A 481 5.53 4.67 27.48
N PRO A 482 4.92 3.52 27.80
CA PRO A 482 3.71 3.05 27.13
C PRO A 482 2.42 3.75 27.56
N GLY A 483 2.45 4.59 28.61
CA GLY A 483 1.24 5.18 29.17
C GLY A 483 0.22 4.11 29.57
N SER A 484 -1.05 4.31 29.21
CA SER A 484 -2.13 3.33 29.38
C SER A 484 -2.34 2.40 28.16
N GLY A 485 -1.39 2.35 27.23
CA GLY A 485 -1.46 1.50 26.04
C GLY A 485 -1.69 0.01 26.35
N VAL A 486 -2.42 -0.69 25.48
CA VAL A 486 -2.94 -2.05 25.73
C VAL A 486 -2.53 -3.06 24.66
N GLY A 487 -2.63 -4.36 24.98
CA GLY A 487 -2.34 -5.44 24.03
C GLY A 487 -3.48 -5.76 23.06
N GLU A 488 -4.70 -5.41 23.43
CA GLU A 488 -5.93 -5.75 22.72
C GLU A 488 -6.93 -4.60 22.88
N LEU A 489 -7.60 -4.23 21.79
CA LEU A 489 -8.76 -3.34 21.78
C LEU A 489 -9.91 -4.06 21.09
N LYS A 490 -11.05 -4.18 21.76
CA LYS A 490 -12.21 -4.92 21.26
C LYS A 490 -13.48 -4.21 21.72
N THR A 491 -14.35 -3.86 20.79
CA THR A 491 -15.56 -3.07 21.07
C THR A 491 -16.70 -3.41 20.12
N LEU A 492 -17.93 -3.10 20.55
CA LEU A 492 -19.08 -2.94 19.68
C LEU A 492 -19.38 -1.46 19.55
N TRP A 493 -19.29 -0.94 18.33
CA TRP A 493 -19.55 0.46 18.02
C TRP A 493 -20.81 0.61 17.18
N THR A 494 -21.54 1.70 17.32
CA THR A 494 -22.71 2.03 16.50
C THR A 494 -22.54 3.46 15.99
N ASP A 495 -22.88 3.69 14.73
CA ASP A 495 -22.80 5.01 14.11
C ASP A 495 -23.83 5.97 14.74
N PRO A 496 -23.40 7.02 15.47
CA PRO A 496 -24.31 7.96 16.12
C PRO A 496 -25.11 8.80 15.12
N ASN A 497 -24.62 8.89 13.87
CA ASN A 497 -25.22 9.65 12.78
C ASN A 497 -25.67 8.71 11.65
N TYR A 498 -26.13 7.51 12.00
CA TYR A 498 -26.64 6.56 11.02
C TYR A 498 -27.90 7.10 10.33
N ASP A 499 -27.91 7.05 8.99
CA ASP A 499 -29.07 7.36 8.16
C ASP A 499 -29.41 6.11 7.34
N PRO A 500 -30.55 5.44 7.60
CA PRO A 500 -30.93 4.20 6.92
C PRO A 500 -31.24 4.39 5.43
N THR A 501 -31.40 5.64 4.99
CA THR A 501 -31.65 5.98 3.58
C THR A 501 -30.37 6.18 2.78
N ARG A 502 -29.20 6.11 3.42
CA ARG A 502 -27.90 6.40 2.79
C ARG A 502 -27.03 5.17 2.67
N ARG A 503 -26.23 5.17 1.61
CA ARG A 503 -25.11 4.24 1.45
C ARG A 503 -23.91 4.76 2.23
N ALA A 504 -23.20 3.85 2.88
CA ALA A 504 -21.97 4.17 3.58
C ALA A 504 -20.99 3.00 3.52
N ALA A 505 -19.70 3.31 3.58
CA ALA A 505 -18.63 2.35 3.76
C ALA A 505 -17.94 2.63 5.11
N TYR A 506 -17.71 1.58 5.90
CA TYR A 506 -17.06 1.67 7.20
C TYR A 506 -15.82 0.80 7.22
N TYR A 507 -14.70 1.33 7.70
CA TYR A 507 -13.49 0.54 7.94
C TYR A 507 -12.84 0.93 9.26
N VAL A 508 -12.03 0.04 9.81
CA VAL A 508 -11.30 0.29 11.05
C VAL A 508 -9.88 0.76 10.73
N ARG A 509 -9.43 1.80 11.45
CA ARG A 509 -8.01 2.16 11.57
C ARG A 509 -7.56 1.95 13.01
N VAL A 510 -6.52 1.16 13.20
CA VAL A 510 -5.92 0.91 14.52
C VAL A 510 -4.67 1.76 14.64
N LEU A 511 -4.45 2.41 15.78
CA LEU A 511 -3.23 3.16 16.05
C LEU A 511 -2.51 2.56 17.25
N GLU A 512 -1.22 2.27 17.11
CA GLU A 512 -0.35 2.00 18.26
C GLU A 512 0.16 3.30 18.90
N ASN A 513 0.86 3.18 20.03
CA ASN A 513 1.58 4.29 20.63
C ASN A 513 2.66 4.83 19.68
N PRO A 514 3.00 6.12 19.76
CA PRO A 514 4.07 6.68 18.95
C PRO A 514 5.43 6.04 19.28
N SER A 515 6.29 5.98 18.27
CA SER A 515 7.66 5.47 18.35
C SER A 515 8.61 6.36 17.53
N CYS A 516 9.92 6.18 17.70
CA CYS A 516 10.89 6.82 16.82
C CYS A 516 10.74 6.29 15.39
N ARG A 517 10.69 7.20 14.42
CA ARG A 517 10.90 6.85 13.00
C ARG A 517 12.33 6.35 12.79
N TRP A 518 12.58 5.57 11.75
CA TRP A 518 13.86 4.97 11.41
C TRP A 518 14.95 6.02 11.20
N SER A 519 14.58 7.20 10.69
CA SER A 519 15.50 8.32 10.53
C SER A 519 16.01 8.85 11.88
N THR A 520 15.18 8.79 12.91
CA THR A 520 15.56 9.13 14.30
C THR A 520 16.44 8.05 14.90
N TRP A 521 16.15 6.77 14.65
CA TRP A 521 17.03 5.67 15.05
C TRP A 521 18.44 5.80 14.45
N ASP A 522 18.54 6.15 13.18
CA ASP A 522 19.81 6.42 12.50
C ASP A 522 20.57 7.59 13.16
N ALA A 523 19.87 8.69 13.44
CA ALA A 523 20.46 9.86 14.09
C ALA A 523 21.01 9.53 15.49
N VAL A 524 20.24 8.80 16.31
CA VAL A 524 20.66 8.33 17.64
C VAL A 524 21.91 7.44 17.54
N ARG A 525 21.96 6.50 16.59
CA ARG A 525 23.12 5.62 16.38
C ARG A 525 24.36 6.38 15.93
N ASN A 526 24.16 7.42 15.14
CA ASN A 526 25.24 8.28 14.65
C ASN A 526 25.73 9.27 15.71
N GLY A 527 24.92 9.57 16.73
CA GLY A 527 25.21 10.61 17.72
C GLY A 527 24.98 12.03 17.20
N SER A 528 24.11 12.19 16.21
CA SER A 528 23.74 13.48 15.61
C SER A 528 22.27 13.85 15.91
N PRO A 529 21.87 15.13 15.81
CA PRO A 529 20.46 15.49 15.87
C PRO A 529 19.66 14.89 14.70
N PRO A 530 18.36 14.59 14.88
CA PRO A 530 17.48 14.16 13.78
C PRO A 530 17.46 15.16 12.63
N ASN A 531 17.24 14.67 11.40
CA ASN A 531 17.11 15.54 10.23
C ASN A 531 15.87 16.46 10.38
N PRO A 532 16.02 17.79 10.33
CA PRO A 532 14.89 18.72 10.45
C PRO A 532 13.84 18.61 9.34
N ASP A 533 14.19 18.00 8.20
CA ASP A 533 13.28 17.77 7.07
C ASP A 533 12.43 16.48 7.21
N MET A 534 12.63 15.69 8.28
CA MET A 534 11.98 14.39 8.45
C MET A 534 11.16 14.35 9.75
N PRO A 535 10.03 13.62 9.77
CA PRO A 535 9.33 13.33 11.01
C PRO A 535 10.23 12.60 12.01
N VAL A 536 10.23 13.06 13.26
CA VAL A 536 11.02 12.44 14.34
C VAL A 536 10.33 11.21 14.94
N LEU A 537 9.00 11.20 14.91
CA LEU A 537 8.16 10.13 15.43
C LEU A 537 7.26 9.60 14.32
N VAL A 538 6.81 8.37 14.51
CA VAL A 538 5.82 7.70 13.68
C VAL A 538 4.78 7.05 14.60
N GLN A 539 3.56 6.92 14.09
CA GLN A 539 2.49 6.21 14.78
C GLN A 539 1.91 5.17 13.84
N GLU A 540 2.45 3.96 13.96
CA GLU A 540 2.10 2.82 13.12
C GLU A 540 0.65 2.40 13.32
N ARG A 541 0.14 1.70 12.31
CA ARG A 541 -1.30 1.49 12.16
C ARG A 541 -1.65 0.30 11.28
N ALA A 542 -2.92 -0.08 11.37
CA ALA A 542 -3.52 -1.07 10.49
C ALA A 542 -4.88 -0.60 10.00
N TRP A 543 -5.30 -1.10 8.83
CA TRP A 543 -6.57 -0.78 8.19
C TRP A 543 -7.30 -2.05 7.76
N THR A 544 -8.54 -2.25 8.20
CA THR A 544 -9.38 -3.33 7.68
C THR A 544 -9.95 -2.96 6.32
N SER A 545 -10.29 -3.95 5.50
CA SER A 545 -11.17 -3.69 4.35
C SER A 545 -12.50 -3.08 4.79
N PRO A 546 -13.17 -2.27 3.94
CA PRO A 546 -14.46 -1.69 4.27
C PRO A 546 -15.59 -2.72 4.34
N ILE A 547 -16.62 -2.41 5.12
CA ILE A 547 -17.96 -3.00 5.02
C ILE A 547 -18.87 -1.94 4.40
N TRP A 548 -19.61 -2.32 3.36
CA TRP A 548 -20.60 -1.45 2.72
C TRP A 548 -21.97 -1.69 3.34
N VAL A 549 -22.57 -0.64 3.89
CA VAL A 549 -23.95 -0.64 4.36
C VAL A 549 -24.81 0.04 3.31
N LYS A 550 -25.82 -0.66 2.82
CA LYS A 550 -26.76 -0.15 1.81
C LYS A 550 -28.19 -0.06 2.38
N PRO A 551 -29.02 0.86 1.88
CA PRO A 551 -30.45 0.87 2.20
C PRO A 551 -31.15 -0.46 1.88
N GLU A 552 -32.34 -0.65 2.45
CA GLU A 552 -33.20 -1.84 2.25
C GLU A 552 -33.63 -2.05 0.80
#